data_AF-A0A0R3EQZ0-F1
#
_entry.id   AF-A0A0R3EQZ0-F1
#
_cell.length_a   1.000
_cell.length_b   1.000
_cell.length_c   1.000
_cell.angle_alpha   90.00
_cell.angle_beta   90.00
_cell.angle_gamma   90.00
#
_symmetry.space_group_name_H-M   'P 1'
#
loop_
_entity.id
_entity.type
_entity.pdbx_description
1 polymer ?
#
loop_
_entity_poly.entity_id
_entity_poly.type
_entity_poly.pdbx_seq_one_letter_code
_entity_poly.pdbx_strand_id
1 'polypeptide(L)'
;MILHIESRVGPLSYPAAKFNTWQDNLRAITLGLNGLRRLDRYGITPGSEQYTGWKQLPSAGQSGVVATADDAEQIIRLAAGDQDSALDKAYRAARGNSHPDRNDGDRARWDLVEAAGDVLRRAGRLT
;
A
#
# COMPACT_ATOMS: atom_id res chain seq x y z
N MET A 1 16.06 -18.86 -9.02
CA MET A 1 15.88 -19.93 -8.01
C MET A 1 15.34 -19.31 -6.72
N ILE A 2 14.30 -19.92 -6.16
CA ILE A 2 13.72 -19.56 -4.85
C ILE A 2 13.96 -20.75 -3.92
N LEU A 3 14.42 -20.47 -2.70
CA LEU A 3 14.56 -21.47 -1.64
C LEU A 3 13.31 -21.41 -0.76
N HIS A 4 12.60 -22.53 -0.67
CA HIS A 4 11.46 -22.70 0.23
C HIS A 4 11.90 -23.51 1.46
N ILE A 5 11.54 -23.05 2.66
CA ILE A 5 11.86 -23.70 3.92
C ILE A 5 10.57 -23.84 4.73
N GLU A 6 10.23 -25.06 5.11
CA GLU A 6 9.18 -25.32 6.08
C GLU A 6 9.68 -24.99 7.48
N SER A 7 8.94 -24.16 8.22
CA SER A 7 9.34 -23.75 9.56
C SER A 7 8.15 -23.76 10.52
N ARG A 8 8.43 -23.82 11.82
CA ARG A 8 7.40 -23.78 12.87
C ARG A 8 6.62 -22.47 12.92
N VAL A 9 7.15 -21.39 12.34
CA VAL A 9 6.50 -20.07 12.29
C VAL A 9 5.78 -19.82 10.96
N GLY A 10 5.67 -20.85 10.12
CA GLY A 10 5.08 -20.78 8.79
C GLY A 10 6.11 -21.01 7.67
N PRO A 11 5.64 -21.13 6.41
CA PRO A 11 6.53 -21.33 5.26
C PRO A 11 7.37 -20.07 5.00
N LEU A 12 8.68 -20.26 4.84
CA LEU A 12 9.63 -19.18 4.52
C LEU A 12 10.12 -19.34 3.08
N SER A 13 10.26 -18.22 2.37
CA SER A 13 10.77 -18.20 1.00
C SER A 13 11.84 -17.12 0.84
N TYR A 14 12.97 -17.50 0.25
CA TYR A 14 14.11 -16.60 0.04
C TYR A 14 14.57 -16.62 -1.42
N PRO A 15 14.91 -15.46 -2.01
CA PRO A 15 15.58 -15.42 -3.30
C PRO A 15 16.99 -16.03 -3.17
N ALA A 16 17.30 -17.02 -4.00
CA ALA A 16 18.54 -17.81 -3.92
C ALA A 16 19.20 -17.96 -5.30
N ALA A 17 19.19 -16.90 -6.11
CA ALA A 17 19.68 -16.93 -7.49
C ALA A 17 20.99 -16.15 -7.72
N LYS A 18 21.59 -15.61 -6.66
CA LYS A 18 22.71 -14.67 -6.79
C LYS A 18 24.05 -15.35 -7.02
N PHE A 19 24.30 -16.48 -6.36
CA PHE A 19 25.56 -17.22 -6.44
C PHE A 19 25.41 -18.51 -7.25
N ASN A 20 26.54 -19.02 -7.75
CA ASN A 20 26.58 -20.20 -8.62
C ASN A 20 26.23 -21.50 -7.89
N THR A 21 26.56 -21.60 -6.61
CA THR A 21 26.27 -22.79 -5.79
C THR A 21 25.11 -22.52 -4.85
N TRP A 22 24.31 -23.54 -4.57
CA TRP A 22 23.19 -23.41 -3.63
C TRP A 22 23.70 -23.18 -2.20
N GLN A 23 24.88 -23.72 -1.85
CA GLN A 23 25.53 -23.53 -0.55
C GLN A 23 25.91 -22.06 -0.34
N ASP A 24 26.45 -21.39 -1.36
CA ASP A 24 26.81 -19.98 -1.27
C ASP A 24 25.57 -19.09 -1.11
N ASN A 25 24.47 -19.42 -1.81
CA ASN A 25 23.20 -18.74 -1.60
C ASN A 25 22.65 -18.96 -0.19
N LEU A 26 22.69 -20.20 0.33
CA LEU A 26 22.24 -20.49 1.71
C LEU A 26 23.11 -19.75 2.74
N ARG A 27 24.44 -19.74 2.57
CA ARG A 27 25.37 -18.97 3.40
C ARG A 27 25.06 -17.48 3.35
N ALA A 28 24.78 -16.93 2.18
CA ALA A 28 24.44 -15.52 2.04
C ALA A 28 23.13 -15.16 2.78
N ILE A 29 22.11 -16.01 2.68
CA ILE A 29 20.85 -15.83 3.43
C ILE A 29 21.12 -15.83 4.93
N THR A 30 21.87 -16.80 5.45
CA THR A 30 22.16 -16.88 6.89
C THR A 30 23.00 -15.71 7.39
N LEU A 31 23.96 -15.22 6.60
CA LEU A 31 24.72 -14.01 6.89
C LEU A 31 23.81 -12.77 6.94
N GLY A 32 22.89 -12.64 5.99
CA GLY A 32 21.89 -11.57 5.98
C GLY A 32 21.01 -11.57 7.23
N LEU A 33 20.47 -12.73 7.62
CA LEU A 33 19.66 -12.89 8.83
C LEU A 33 20.45 -12.52 10.10
N ASN A 34 21.72 -12.91 10.19
CA ASN A 34 22.58 -12.51 11.32
C ASN A 34 22.86 -11.00 11.32
N GLY A 35 23.00 -10.39 10.15
CA GLY A 35 23.09 -8.93 10.00
C GLY A 35 21.86 -8.22 10.56
N LEU A 36 20.66 -8.68 10.20
CA LEU A 36 19.39 -8.14 10.72
C LEU A 36 19.31 -8.22 12.25
N ARG A 37 19.75 -9.34 12.85
CA ARG A 37 19.81 -9.46 14.32
C ARG A 37 20.80 -8.50 14.98
N ARG A 38 21.87 -8.10 14.29
CA ARG A 38 22.83 -7.10 14.80
C ARG A 38 22.24 -5.69 14.71
N LEU A 39 21.56 -5.37 13.61
CA LEU A 39 20.83 -4.11 13.44
C LEU A 39 19.81 -3.90 14.56
N ASP A 40 19.02 -4.94 14.86
CA ASP A 40 18.05 -4.95 15.95
C ASP A 40 18.74 -4.82 17.33
N ARG A 41 19.77 -5.64 17.59
CA ARG A 41 20.54 -5.60 18.85
C ARG A 41 21.11 -4.22 19.17
N TYR A 42 21.60 -3.50 18.17
CA TYR A 42 22.21 -2.19 18.36
C TYR A 42 21.22 -1.03 18.21
N GLY A 43 19.92 -1.32 18.02
CA GLY A 43 18.90 -0.28 17.88
C GLY A 43 19.12 0.64 16.67
N ILE A 44 19.88 0.19 15.67
CA ILE A 44 20.18 0.98 14.46
C ILE A 44 18.93 1.15 13.60
N THR A 45 17.96 0.23 13.73
CA THR A 45 16.66 0.31 13.06
C THR A 45 15.56 -0.14 14.03
N PRO A 46 15.16 0.72 14.98
CA PRO A 46 14.06 0.40 15.89
C PRO A 46 12.81 0.09 15.07
N GLY A 47 12.18 -1.06 15.28
CA GLY A 47 10.87 -1.34 14.69
C GLY A 47 10.85 -1.78 13.22
N SER A 48 11.95 -2.32 12.66
CA SER A 48 11.95 -2.86 11.28
C SER A 48 11.56 -1.84 10.21
N GLU A 49 11.97 -0.58 10.35
CA GLU A 49 11.68 0.49 9.38
C GLU A 49 12.22 0.21 7.96
N GLN A 50 13.22 -0.65 7.82
CA GLN A 50 13.62 -1.16 6.49
C GLN A 50 12.51 -1.94 5.78
N TYR A 51 11.64 -2.62 6.53
CA TYR A 51 10.48 -3.34 5.99
C TYR A 51 9.22 -2.47 5.96
N THR A 52 9.15 -1.37 6.72
CA THR A 52 8.02 -0.44 6.60
C THR A 52 8.03 0.26 5.25
N GLY A 53 9.19 0.56 4.66
CA GLY A 53 9.27 1.07 3.29
C GLY A 53 8.64 0.15 2.23
N TRP A 54 8.68 -1.18 2.44
CA TRP A 54 8.03 -2.17 1.56
C TRP A 54 6.56 -2.41 1.93
N LYS A 55 6.19 -2.17 3.20
CA LYS A 55 4.81 -2.16 3.69
C LYS A 55 4.06 -0.85 3.36
N GLN A 56 4.80 0.18 2.99
CA GLN A 56 4.33 1.51 2.56
C GLN A 56 4.12 1.63 1.05
N LEU A 57 4.34 0.56 0.27
CA LEU A 57 3.58 0.46 -0.96
C LEU A 57 2.18 0.04 -0.51
N PRO A 58 1.18 0.96 -0.53
CA PRO A 58 -0.18 0.53 -0.27
C PRO A 58 -0.45 -0.63 -1.24
N SER A 59 -1.02 -1.72 -0.75
CA SER A 59 -1.81 -2.58 -1.62
C SER A 59 -2.68 -1.65 -2.46
N ALA A 60 -2.62 -1.77 -3.78
CA ALA A 60 -3.35 -0.89 -4.69
C ALA A 60 -4.75 -0.60 -4.12
N GLY A 61 -4.97 0.63 -3.62
CA GLY A 61 -6.25 1.03 -3.00
C GLY A 61 -6.25 1.45 -1.51
N GLN A 62 -5.15 1.47 -0.75
CA GLN A 62 -5.17 2.06 0.62
C GLN A 62 -4.69 3.51 0.64
N SER A 63 -5.62 4.41 0.30
CA SER A 63 -5.45 5.85 0.40
C SER A 63 -5.87 6.36 1.79
N GLY A 64 -5.51 7.60 2.08
CA GLY A 64 -5.63 8.27 3.37
C GLY A 64 -6.92 8.01 4.14
N VAL A 65 -6.79 8.02 5.47
CA VAL A 65 -7.82 7.73 6.46
C VAL A 65 -9.11 8.52 6.17
N VAL A 66 -10.05 7.90 5.45
CA VAL A 66 -11.45 8.33 5.38
C VAL A 66 -12.21 7.47 6.39
N ALA A 67 -12.43 8.03 7.59
CA ALA A 67 -12.94 7.27 8.74
C ALA A 67 -14.47 7.06 8.70
N THR A 68 -15.22 7.96 8.05
CA THR A 68 -16.69 7.92 8.04
C THR A 68 -17.28 8.11 6.64
N ALA A 69 -18.51 7.65 6.45
CA ALA A 69 -19.23 7.80 5.17
C ALA A 69 -19.58 9.26 4.85
N ASP A 70 -19.79 10.10 5.88
CA ASP A 70 -20.10 11.52 5.68
C ASP A 70 -18.85 12.30 5.26
N ASP A 71 -17.69 12.01 5.86
CA ASP A 71 -16.40 12.58 5.42
C ASP A 71 -16.07 12.15 3.98
N ALA A 72 -16.35 10.88 3.65
CA ALA A 72 -16.15 10.35 2.31
C ALA A 72 -17.01 11.08 1.25
N GLU A 73 -18.27 11.37 1.58
CA GLU A 73 -19.13 12.15 0.70
C GLU A 73 -18.59 13.57 0.53
N GLN A 74 -18.24 14.26 1.62
CA GLN A 74 -17.70 15.62 1.54
C GLN A 74 -16.44 15.71 0.67
N ILE A 75 -15.55 14.71 0.77
CA ILE A 75 -14.37 14.57 -0.08
C ILE A 75 -14.75 14.48 -1.56
N ILE A 76 -15.74 13.65 -1.91
CA ILE A 76 -16.23 13.51 -3.29
C ILE A 76 -16.85 14.82 -3.78
N ARG A 77 -17.70 15.46 -2.97
CA ARG A 77 -18.34 16.75 -3.32
C ARG A 77 -17.32 17.84 -3.60
N LEU A 78 -16.29 17.93 -2.75
CA LEU A 78 -15.21 18.89 -2.90
C LEU A 78 -14.38 18.63 -4.16
N ALA A 79 -14.03 17.38 -4.42
CA ALA A 79 -13.27 17.00 -5.61
C ALA A 79 -14.08 17.14 -6.92
N ALA A 80 -15.40 16.93 -6.86
CA ALA A 80 -16.31 17.15 -7.98
C ALA A 80 -16.55 18.64 -8.25
N GLY A 81 -16.44 19.49 -7.23
CA GLY A 81 -16.86 20.89 -7.29
C GLY A 81 -18.39 21.05 -7.35
N ASP A 82 -19.14 20.05 -6.88
CA ASP A 82 -20.60 19.96 -7.01
C ASP A 82 -21.21 19.36 -5.73
N GLN A 83 -21.99 20.17 -5.01
CA GLN A 83 -22.59 19.79 -3.73
C GLN A 83 -23.98 19.15 -3.84
N ASP A 84 -24.67 19.33 -4.97
CA ASP A 84 -26.12 19.07 -5.05
C ASP A 84 -26.49 17.87 -5.94
N SER A 85 -25.58 17.45 -6.83
CA SER A 85 -25.90 16.35 -7.76
C SER A 85 -26.04 14.97 -7.09
N ALA A 86 -26.55 13.99 -7.83
CA ALA A 86 -26.56 12.61 -7.36
C ALA A 86 -25.13 12.12 -7.08
N LEU A 87 -24.94 11.36 -6.00
CA LEU A 87 -23.62 10.95 -5.52
C LEU A 87 -22.80 10.18 -6.57
N ASP A 88 -23.44 9.35 -7.40
CA ASP A 88 -22.77 8.65 -8.51
C ASP A 88 -22.26 9.58 -9.61
N LYS A 89 -22.97 10.70 -9.82
CA LYS A 89 -22.57 11.74 -10.77
C LYS A 89 -21.40 12.54 -10.19
N ALA A 90 -21.49 12.92 -8.92
CA ALA A 90 -20.42 13.59 -8.20
C ALA A 90 -19.13 12.73 -8.16
N TYR A 91 -19.25 11.43 -7.88
CA TYR A 91 -18.10 10.51 -7.88
C TYR A 91 -17.42 10.40 -9.25
N ARG A 92 -18.19 10.30 -10.34
CA ARG A 92 -17.63 10.30 -11.70
C ARG A 92 -16.91 11.62 -12.04
N ALA A 93 -17.49 12.75 -11.64
CA ALA A 93 -16.86 14.06 -11.83
C ALA A 93 -15.57 14.18 -10.99
N ALA A 94 -15.60 13.77 -9.72
CA ALA A 94 -14.46 13.76 -8.83
C ALA A 94 -13.28 12.96 -9.41
N ARG A 95 -13.53 11.75 -9.92
CA ARG A 95 -12.51 10.94 -10.61
C ARG A 95 -11.96 11.66 -11.84
N GLY A 96 -12.83 12.23 -12.66
CA GLY A 96 -12.42 12.99 -13.84
C GLY A 96 -11.54 14.20 -13.50
N ASN A 97 -11.78 14.87 -12.38
CA ASN A 97 -11.02 16.03 -11.94
C ASN A 97 -9.69 15.65 -11.27
N SER A 98 -9.66 14.54 -10.52
CA SER A 98 -8.47 14.08 -9.81
C SER A 98 -7.55 13.17 -10.63
N HIS A 99 -7.92 12.84 -11.88
CA HIS A 99 -7.16 11.89 -12.70
C HIS A 99 -5.70 12.33 -12.91
N PRO A 100 -4.72 11.43 -12.75
CA PRO A 100 -3.30 11.76 -12.89
C PRO A 100 -2.94 12.30 -14.29
N ASP A 101 -3.59 11.80 -15.35
CA ASP A 101 -3.40 12.31 -16.73
C ASP A 101 -3.75 13.79 -16.89
N ARG A 102 -4.54 14.37 -15.99
CA ARG A 102 -4.93 15.79 -16.00
C ARG A 102 -4.18 16.64 -14.98
N ASN A 103 -3.42 16.00 -14.09
CA ASN A 103 -2.78 16.64 -12.94
C ASN A 103 -1.29 16.29 -12.87
N ASP A 104 -0.59 16.28 -14.02
CA ASP A 104 0.87 16.05 -14.10
C ASP A 104 1.37 14.77 -13.37
N GLY A 105 0.54 13.73 -13.33
CA GLY A 105 0.85 12.47 -12.65
C GLY A 105 0.65 12.48 -11.13
N ASP A 106 0.09 13.54 -10.55
CA ASP A 106 -0.27 13.60 -9.12
C ASP A 106 -1.35 12.55 -8.79
N ARG A 107 -0.93 11.48 -8.12
CA ARG A 107 -1.81 10.39 -7.68
C ARG A 107 -2.44 10.63 -6.32
N ALA A 108 -1.96 11.59 -5.53
CA ALA A 108 -2.45 11.77 -4.16
C ALA A 108 -3.94 12.12 -4.12
N ARG A 109 -4.39 13.01 -5.02
CA ARG A 109 -5.81 13.35 -5.16
C ARG A 109 -6.64 12.21 -5.73
N TRP A 110 -6.11 11.48 -6.71
CA TRP A 110 -6.79 10.33 -7.30
C TRP A 110 -7.05 9.25 -6.26
N ASP A 111 -6.00 8.85 -5.54
CA ASP A 111 -6.05 7.81 -4.53
C ASP A 111 -7.07 8.19 -3.44
N LEU A 112 -7.06 9.44 -2.97
CA LEU A 112 -8.00 9.93 -1.96
C LEU A 112 -9.48 9.84 -2.42
N VAL A 113 -9.78 10.14 -3.68
CA VAL A 113 -11.13 9.97 -4.26
C VAL A 113 -11.53 8.50 -4.35
N GLU A 114 -10.61 7.61 -4.73
CA GLU A 114 -10.88 6.17 -4.80
C GLU A 114 -11.16 5.57 -3.40
N ALA A 115 -10.39 5.95 -2.37
CA ALA A 115 -10.64 5.49 -1.01
C ALA A 115 -11.98 6.00 -0.44
N ALA A 116 -12.37 7.24 -0.74
CA ALA A 116 -13.69 7.75 -0.38
C ALA A 116 -14.81 6.96 -1.06
N GLY A 117 -14.63 6.63 -2.35
CA GLY A 117 -15.56 5.77 -3.10
C GLY A 117 -15.71 4.38 -2.47
N ASP A 118 -14.61 3.78 -2.03
CA ASP A 118 -14.63 2.48 -1.35
C ASP A 118 -15.38 2.50 -0.02
N VAL A 119 -15.22 3.56 0.78
CA VAL A 119 -15.96 3.75 2.04
C VAL A 119 -17.46 3.86 1.78
N LEU A 120 -17.86 4.62 0.76
CA LEU A 120 -19.27 4.81 0.41
C LEU A 120 -19.91 3.55 -0.20
N ARG A 121 -19.15 2.76 -0.96
CA ARG A 121 -19.61 1.43 -1.43
C ARG A 121 -19.81 0.46 -0.28
N ARG A 122 -18.90 0.43 0.72
CA ARG A 122 -19.10 -0.37 1.94
C ARG A 122 -20.31 0.09 2.76
N ALA A 123 -20.61 1.38 2.75
CA ALA A 123 -21.79 1.96 3.40
C ALA A 123 -23.09 1.83 2.59
N GLY A 124 -23.04 1.28 1.37
CA GLY A 124 -24.21 1.12 0.49
C GLY A 124 -24.76 2.43 -0.07
N ARG A 125 -23.98 3.53 -0.06
CA ARG A 125 -24.38 4.85 -0.58
C ARG A 125 -23.99 5.08 -2.05
N LEU A 126 -22.99 4.36 -2.54
CA LEU A 126 -22.61 4.29 -3.95
C LEU A 126 -22.87 2.87 -4.46
N THR A 127 -23.38 2.78 -5.69
CA THR A 127 -23.62 1.52 -6.40
C THR A 127 -22.46 1.13 -7.30
#